data_AF-A0A4P6MFR6-F1
#
_entry.id   AF-A0A4P6MFR6-F1
#
_cell.length_a   1.000
_cell.length_b   1.000
_cell.length_c   1.000
_cell.angle_alpha   90.00
_cell.angle_beta   90.00
_cell.angle_gamma   90.00
#
_symmetry.space_group_name_H-M   'P 1'
#
loop_
_entity.id
_entity.type
_entity.pdbx_description
1 polymer ?
#
loop_
_entity_poly.entity_id
_entity_poly.type
_entity_poly.pdbx_seq_one_letter_code
_entity_poly.pdbx_strand_id
1 'polypeptide(L)' 'MLQDKTSDLVAEKRKKLLERLITEVGRGGYDLYYASTSQVATYLLDYASNRAQLNADERALLDGLDQRDIGMILSMKA' A
#
# COMPACT_ATOMS: atom_id res chain seq x y z
N MET A 1 0.72 -5.80 25.39
CA MET A 1 1.09 -7.18 24.99
C MET A 1 0.15 -7.83 23.97
N LEU A 2 -1.19 -7.77 24.09
CA LEU A 2 -2.09 -8.28 23.02
C LEU A 2 -2.31 -7.24 21.91
N GLN A 3 -2.42 -5.97 22.29
CA GLN A 3 -2.65 -4.83 21.40
C GLN A 3 -1.47 -4.57 20.45
N ASP A 4 -0.24 -4.74 20.95
CA ASP A 4 1.00 -4.60 20.15
C ASP A 4 1.05 -5.65 19.02
N LYS A 5 0.73 -6.91 19.35
CA LYS A 5 0.71 -8.01 18.36
C LYS A 5 -0.31 -7.79 17.25
N THR A 6 -1.47 -7.22 17.57
CA THR A 6 -2.51 -6.92 16.56
C THR A 6 -2.08 -5.77 15.66
N SER A 7 -1.48 -4.72 16.22
CA SER A 7 -0.95 -3.59 15.45
C SER A 7 0.13 -4.05 14.46
N ASP A 8 1.07 -4.88 14.90
CA ASP A 8 2.13 -5.42 14.07
C ASP A 8 1.57 -6.29 12.93
N LEU A 9 0.56 -7.12 13.24
CA LEU A 9 -0.10 -7.96 12.25
C LEU A 9 -0.83 -7.11 11.18
N VAL A 10 -1.47 -6.02 11.58
CA VAL A 10 -2.14 -5.11 10.64
C VAL A 10 -1.13 -4.38 9.77
N ALA A 11 -0.03 -3.91 10.34
CA ALA A 11 1.06 -3.27 9.59
C ALA A 11 1.66 -4.22 8.55
N GLU A 12 1.92 -5.47 8.93
CA GLU A 12 2.46 -6.49 8.01
C GLU A 12 1.46 -6.84 6.89
N LYS A 13 0.16 -6.93 7.20
CA LYS A 13 -0.88 -7.13 6.18
C LYS A 13 -0.98 -5.94 5.21
N ARG A 14 -0.94 -4.71 5.71
CA ARG A 14 -0.92 -3.49 4.90
C ARG A 14 0.28 -3.46 3.97
N LYS A 15 1.46 -3.78 4.49
CA LYS A 15 2.69 -3.87 3.70
C LYS A 15 2.57 -4.87 2.55
N LYS A 16 2.14 -6.10 2.84
CA LYS A 16 1.96 -7.14 1.81
C LYS A 16 0.95 -6.74 0.73
N LEU A 17 -0.14 -6.09 1.14
CA LEU A 17 -1.14 -5.57 0.20
C LEU A 17 -0.52 -4.51 -0.71
N LEU A 18 0.19 -3.52 -0.17
CA LEU A 18 0.84 -2.47 -0.95
C LEU A 18 1.91 -3.02 -1.91
N GLU A 19 2.69 -4.03 -1.50
CA GLU A 19 3.65 -4.73 -2.38
C GLU A 19 2.99 -5.42 -3.57
N ARG A 20 1.84 -6.09 -3.33
CA ARG A 20 1.03 -6.67 -4.40
C ARG A 20 0.56 -5.58 -5.37
N LEU A 21 0.01 -4.48 -4.84
CA LEU A 21 -0.49 -3.37 -5.67
C LEU A 21 0.62 -2.71 -6.48
N ILE A 22 1.83 -2.53 -5.93
CA ILE A 22 3.00 -2.06 -6.68
C ILE A 22 3.30 -2.98 -7.86
N THR A 23 3.27 -4.30 -7.62
CA THR A 23 3.52 -5.29 -8.67
C THR A 23 2.46 -5.24 -9.76
N GLU A 24 1.20 -5.07 -9.40
CA GLU A 24 0.09 -4.93 -10.36
C GLU A 24 0.23 -3.65 -11.19
N VAL A 25 0.52 -2.51 -10.54
CA VAL A 25 0.75 -1.23 -11.22
C VAL A 25 1.95 -1.33 -12.19
N GLY A 26 3.06 -1.93 -11.75
CA GLY A 26 4.23 -2.15 -12.60
C GLY A 26 3.94 -3.06 -13.80
N ARG A 27 3.14 -4.11 -13.62
CA ARG A 27 2.67 -4.97 -14.73
C ARG A 27 1.71 -4.25 -15.68
N GLY A 28 0.97 -3.27 -15.18
CA GLY A 28 0.08 -2.41 -15.96
C GLY A 28 0.79 -1.39 -16.85
N GLY A 29 2.13 -1.40 -16.90
CA GLY A 29 2.93 -0.52 -17.76
C GLY A 29 3.33 0.81 -17.14
N TYR A 30 3.06 1.02 -15.85
CA TYR A 30 3.63 2.16 -15.12
C TYR A 30 5.09 1.87 -14.79
N ASP A 31 5.99 2.69 -15.31
CA ASP A 31 7.40 2.63 -14.93
C ASP A 31 7.58 3.22 -13.52
N LEU A 32 7.75 2.33 -12.54
CA LEU A 32 8.00 2.68 -11.14
C LEU A 32 9.49 2.73 -10.81
N TYR A 33 10.39 2.37 -11.74
CA TYR A 33 11.82 2.20 -11.45
C TYR A 33 12.49 3.51 -11.02
N TYR A 34 12.07 4.64 -11.59
CA TYR A 34 12.57 5.98 -11.25
C TYR A 34 11.58 6.80 -10.42
N ALA A 35 10.47 6.21 -9.97
CA ALA A 35 9.46 6.92 -9.21
C ALA A 35 9.92 7.10 -7.75
N SER A 36 9.79 8.31 -7.22
CA SER A 36 9.97 8.56 -5.80
C SER A 36 8.89 7.85 -4.98
N THR A 37 9.17 7.50 -3.72
CA THR A 37 8.21 6.86 -2.82
C THR A 37 6.89 7.64 -2.71
N SER A 38 6.95 8.97 -2.70
CA SER A 38 5.76 9.83 -2.69
C SER A 38 4.92 9.73 -3.96
N GLN A 39 5.57 9.61 -5.13
CA GLN A 39 4.87 9.38 -6.40
C GLN A 39 4.23 7.99 -6.44
N VAL A 40 4.97 6.95 -6.02
CA VAL A 40 4.44 5.59 -5.90
C VAL A 40 3.23 5.58 -4.96
N ALA A 41 3.29 6.26 -3.82
CA ALA A 41 2.18 6.35 -2.89
C ALA A 41 0.94 7.05 -3.49
N THR A 42 1.12 8.13 -4.26
CA THR A 42 0.01 8.78 -5.00
C THR A 42 -0.62 7.81 -5.98
N TYR A 43 0.18 7.10 -6.78
CA TYR A 43 -0.33 6.17 -7.78
C TYR A 43 -1.06 4.99 -7.13
N LEU A 44 -0.55 4.46 -6.02
CA LEU A 44 -1.20 3.37 -5.31
C LEU A 44 -2.52 3.81 -4.70
N LEU A 45 -2.61 5.02 -4.16
CA LEU A 45 -3.85 5.55 -3.59
C LEU A 45 -4.92 5.70 -4.69
N ASP A 46 -4.56 6.25 -5.85
CA ASP A 46 -5.45 6.34 -7.00
C ASP A 46 -5.86 4.96 -7.54
N TYR A 47 -4.88 4.06 -7.74
CA TYR A 47 -5.13 2.70 -8.22
C TYR A 47 -6.03 1.92 -7.26
N ALA A 48 -5.76 1.97 -5.96
CA ALA A 48 -6.57 1.32 -4.93
C ALA A 48 -8.02 1.81 -4.91
N SER A 49 -8.22 3.11 -5.16
CA SER A 49 -9.55 3.74 -5.13
C SER A 49 -10.36 3.44 -6.39
N ASN A 50 -9.70 3.39 -7.55
CA ASN A 50 -10.39 3.45 -8.84
C ASN A 50 -10.28 2.19 -9.70
N ARG A 51 -9.27 1.33 -9.49
CA ARG A 51 -8.91 0.27 -10.44
C ARG A 51 -8.60 -1.08 -9.80
N ALA A 52 -8.11 -1.09 -8.57
CA ALA A 52 -7.72 -2.30 -7.88
C ALA A 52 -8.96 -3.15 -7.53
N GLN A 53 -8.86 -4.45 -7.80
CA GLN A 53 -9.86 -5.42 -7.36
C GLN A 53 -9.58 -5.83 -5.90
N LEU A 54 -9.93 -4.94 -4.98
CA LEU A 54 -9.80 -5.16 -3.54
C LEU A 54 -11.05 -5.85 -2.98
N ASN A 55 -10.84 -6.91 -2.20
CA ASN A 55 -11.89 -7.49 -1.37
C ASN A 55 -12.19 -6.62 -0.14
N ALA A 56 -13.20 -6.98 0.65
CA ALA A 56 -13.65 -6.18 1.80
C ALA A 56 -12.55 -6.01 2.87
N ASP A 57 -11.79 -7.07 3.17
CA ASP A 57 -10.71 -7.02 4.17
C ASP A 57 -9.55 -6.15 3.69
N GLU A 58 -9.21 -6.22 2.40
CA GLU A 58 -8.17 -5.40 1.79
C GLU A 58 -8.56 -3.92 1.75
N ARG A 59 -9.83 -3.61 1.47
CA ARG A 59 -10.35 -2.24 1.57
C ARG A 59 -10.25 -1.72 3.00
N ALA A 60 -10.64 -2.53 3.99
CA ALA A 60 -10.53 -2.16 5.39
C ALA A 60 -9.07 -1.94 5.83
N LEU A 61 -8.12 -2.68 5.25
CA LEU A 61 -6.69 -2.45 5.53
C LEU A 61 -6.20 -1.12 4.99
N LEU A 62 -6.72 -0.63 3.87
CA LEU A 62 -6.34 0.67 3.30
C LEU A 62 -7.20 1.84 3.82
N ASP A 63 -8.30 1.54 4.50
CA ASP A 63 -9.19 2.57 5.03
C ASP A 63 -8.47 3.49 6.01
N GLY A 64 -8.73 4.79 5.84
CA GLY A 64 -8.09 5.85 6.60
C GLY A 64 -6.60 6.10 6.31
N LEU A 65 -5.97 5.37 5.37
CA LEU A 65 -4.59 5.67 4.95
C LEU A 65 -4.57 6.78 3.91
N ASP A 66 -3.74 7.79 4.16
CA ASP A 66 -3.44 8.82 3.17
C ASP A 66 -2.16 8.52 2.38
N GLN A 67 -1.81 9.40 1.44
CA GLN A 67 -0.58 9.29 0.65
C GLN A 67 0.67 9.22 1.54
N ARG A 68 0.71 9.99 2.64
CA ARG A 68 1.86 10.04 3.54
C ARG A 68 2.00 8.74 4.31
N ASP A 69 0.89 8.17 4.78
CA ASP A 69 0.89 6.89 5.48
C ASP A 69 1.36 5.75 4.58
N ILE A 70 0.82 5.68 3.36
CA ILE A 70 1.27 4.72 2.34
C ILE A 70 2.77 4.92 2.07
N GLY A 71 3.20 6.17 1.88
CA GLY A 71 4.61 6.51 1.69
C GLY A 71 5.49 6.03 2.85
N MET A 72 5.08 6.24 4.10
CA MET A 72 5.81 5.77 5.28
C MET A 72 5.91 4.24 5.31
N ILE A 73 4.81 3.52 5.08
CA ILE A 73 4.81 2.05 5.05
C ILE A 73 5.76 1.52 3.96
N LEU A 74 5.79 2.17 2.80
CA LEU A 74 6.73 1.84 1.72
C LEU A 74 8.18 2.20 2.04
N SER A 75 8.41 3.23 2.84
CA SER A 75 9.74 3.71 3.25
C SER A 75 10.39 2.83 4.32
N MET A 76 9.58 2.12 5.12
CA MET A 76 10.03 1.18 6.15
C MET A 76 10.65 -0.11 5.56
N LYS A 77 10.97 -0.11 4.26
CA LYS A 77 11.67 -1.17 3.54
C LYS A 77 13.19 -0.98 3.42
N ALA A 78 13.75 0.06 4.03
CA ALA A 78 15.21 0.27 4.11
C ALA A 78 15.84 -0.51 5.27
#